data_AF-A0A2I0B280-F1
#
_entry.id   AF-A0A2I0B280-F1
#
_cell.length_a   1.000
_cell.length_b   1.000
_cell.length_c   1.000
_cell.angle_alpha   90.00
_cell.angle_beta   90.00
_cell.angle_gamma   90.00
#
_symmetry.space_group_name_H-M   'P 1'
#
loop_
_entity.id
_entity.type
_entity.pdbx_description
1 polymer ?
#
loop_
_entity_poly.entity_id
_entity_poly.type
_entity_poly.pdbx_seq_one_letter_code
_entity_poly.pdbx_strand_id
1 'polypeptide(L)' 'MLSIDRFGFDVLAKVPESTASDGQSLQYVWKELRFTFREAASDIEAFCNMLVGLEEEALQSVRSYSGLS' A
#
# COMPACT_ATOMS: atom_id res chain seq x y z
N MET A 1 7.20 6.38 3.78
CA MET A 1 8.11 5.54 2.98
C MET A 1 9.42 5.41 3.72
N LEU A 2 9.89 4.17 3.90
CA LEU A 2 11.13 3.85 4.61
C LEU A 2 12.31 3.70 3.64
N SER A 3 12.09 2.99 2.53
CA SER A 3 13.06 2.75 1.47
C SER A 3 12.41 2.78 0.10
N ILE A 4 13.23 3.04 -0.93
CA ILE A 4 12.85 3.11 -2.33
C ILE A 4 13.96 2.45 -3.15
N ASP A 5 13.57 1.67 -4.16
CA ASP A 5 14.44 1.25 -5.23
C ASP A 5 13.68 1.23 -6.56
N ARG A 6 14.35 0.81 -7.64
CA ARG A 6 13.76 0.81 -8.99
C ARG A 6 12.53 -0.11 -9.15
N PHE A 7 12.26 -1.00 -8.20
CA PHE A 7 11.14 -1.93 -8.24
C PHE A 7 9.98 -1.51 -7.33
N GLY A 8 10.10 -0.44 -6.54
CA GLY A 8 9.04 0.00 -5.66
C GLY A 8 9.54 0.64 -4.37
N PHE A 9 8.76 0.49 -3.31
CA PHE A 9 9.01 1.19 -2.05
C PHE A 9 8.41 0.46 -0.83
N ASP A 10 9.00 0.72 0.33
CA ASP A 10 8.57 0.18 1.60
C ASP A 10 7.87 1.24 2.45
N VAL A 11 6.83 0.84 3.19
CA VAL A 11 6.11 1.70 4.13
C VAL A 11 5.94 1.01 5.48
N LEU A 12 5.95 1.81 6.54
CA LEU A 12 5.55 1.36 7.86
C LEU A 12 4.06 1.63 8.06
N ALA A 13 3.26 0.59 8.27
CA ALA A 13 1.82 0.68 8.45
C ALA A 13 1.41 0.19 9.84
N LYS A 14 0.48 0.89 10.47
CA LYS A 14 -0.17 0.44 11.72
C LYS A 14 -1.40 -0.35 11.35
N VAL A 15 -1.39 -1.66 11.59
CA VAL A 15 -2.47 -2.57 11.21
C VAL A 15 -3.09 -3.25 12.43
N PRO A 16 -4.38 -3.61 12.38
CA PRO A 16 -4.98 -4.48 13.39
C PRO A 16 -4.20 -5.80 13.50
N GLU A 17 -3.99 -6.26 14.72
CA GLU A 17 -3.44 -7.58 14.99
C GLU A 17 -4.51 -8.64 14.67
N SER A 18 -4.19 -9.58 13.78
CA SER A 18 -5.15 -10.53 13.18
C SER A 18 -5.79 -11.52 14.17
N THR A 19 -5.36 -11.52 15.43
CA THR A 19 -5.70 -12.52 16.46
C THR A 19 -6.64 -12.00 17.53
N ALA A 20 -7.48 -11.01 17.24
CA ALA A 20 -8.56 -10.62 18.15
C ALA A 20 -9.63 -11.74 18.20
N SER A 21 -9.36 -12.79 18.99
CA SER A 21 -10.37 -13.72 19.48
C SER A 21 -11.43 -12.94 20.25
N ASP A 22 -12.70 -13.29 20.02
CA ASP A 22 -13.92 -12.67 20.56
C ASP A 22 -13.72 -11.98 21.91
N GLY A 23 -13.80 -10.64 21.91
CA GLY A 23 -13.95 -9.82 23.11
C GLY A 23 -12.76 -8.97 23.55
N GLN A 24 -11.58 -9.06 22.90
CA GLN A 24 -10.46 -8.15 23.18
C GLN A 24 -10.47 -6.89 22.31
N SER A 25 -10.11 -5.76 22.93
CA SER A 25 -9.88 -4.49 22.23
C SER A 25 -8.92 -4.67 21.06
N LEU A 26 -9.23 -4.09 19.89
CA LEU A 26 -8.36 -4.11 18.71
C LEU A 26 -6.94 -3.67 19.10
N GLN A 27 -6.00 -4.61 19.10
CA GLN A 27 -4.58 -4.29 19.21
C GLN A 27 -4.06 -3.91 17.83
N TYR A 28 -3.13 -2.95 17.81
CA TYR A 28 -2.52 -2.48 16.57
C TYR A 28 -1.01 -2.68 16.64
N VAL A 29 -0.45 -3.24 15.58
CA VAL A 29 0.97 -3.49 15.44
C VAL A 29 1.53 -2.72 14.25
N TRP A 30 2.79 -2.32 14.34
CA TRP A 30 3.52 -1.75 13.21
C TRP A 30 4.06 -2.89 12.34
N LYS A 31 3.80 -2.83 11.04
CA LYS A 31 4.34 -3.76 10.03
C LYS A 31 4.97 -2.98 8.89
N GLU A 32 6.09 -3.49 8.42
CA GLU A 32 6.70 -3.03 7.18
C GLU A 32 6.03 -3.76 6.00
N LEU A 33 5.59 -2.98 5.01
CA LEU A 33 4.89 -3.48 3.83
C LEU A 33 5.60 -2.96 2.58
N ARG A 34 5.83 -3.87 1.64
CA ARG A 34 6.44 -3.58 0.34
C ARG A 34 5.36 -3.38 -0.71
N PHE A 35 5.41 -2.24 -1.40
CA PHE A 35 4.66 -2.00 -2.63
C PHE A 35 5.61 -2.17 -3.82
N THR A 36 5.20 -2.98 -4.79
CA THR A 36 6.04 -3.40 -5.91
C THR A 36 5.42 -2.96 -7.22
N PHE A 37 6.22 -2.42 -8.12
CA PHE A 37 5.82 -2.13 -9.49
C PHE A 37 5.84 -3.38 -10.36
N ARG A 38 5.07 -3.37 -11.45
CA ARG A 38 5.05 -4.49 -12.41
C ARG A 38 6.37 -4.65 -13.15
N GLU A 39 7.09 -3.55 -13.33
CA GLU A 39 8.38 -3.49 -14.00
C GLU A 39 9.28 -2.47 -13.31
N ALA A 40 10.57 -2.51 -13.64
CA ALA A 40 11.53 -1.61 -13.02
C ALA A 40 11.47 -0.20 -13.65
N ALA A 41 11.41 0.83 -12.81
CA ALA A 41 11.56 2.21 -13.26
C ALA A 41 12.96 2.44 -13.86
N SER A 42 12.99 3.04 -15.06
CA SER A 42 14.23 3.43 -15.75
C SER A 42 14.86 4.68 -15.17
N ASP A 43 14.03 5.57 -14.64
CA ASP A 43 14.38 6.89 -14.15
C ASP A 43 13.30 7.38 -13.16
N ILE A 44 13.49 8.60 -12.64
CA ILE A 44 12.61 9.21 -11.64
C ILE A 44 11.23 9.52 -12.23
N GLU A 45 11.14 9.91 -13.50
CA GLU A 45 9.87 10.24 -14.14
C GLU A 45 9.02 8.98 -14.31
N ALA A 46 9.63 7.89 -14.82
CA ALA A 46 8.99 6.58 -14.90
C ALA A 46 8.51 6.09 -13.53
N PHE A 47 9.32 6.28 -12.48
CA PHE A 47 8.94 5.94 -11.10
C PHE A 47 7.70 6.72 -10.64
N CYS A 48 7.67 8.05 -10.85
CA CYS A 48 6.52 8.89 -10.51
C CYS A 48 5.26 8.47 -11.28
N ASN A 49 5.38 8.18 -12.58
CA ASN A 49 4.26 7.71 -13.38
C ASN A 49 3.71 6.36 -12.87
N MET A 50 4.60 5.43 -12.49
CA MET A 50 4.20 4.15 -11.89
C MET A 50 3.52 4.33 -10.53
N LEU A 51 3.98 5.29 -9.71
CA LEU A 51 3.34 5.64 -8.44
C LEU A 51 1.92 6.16 -8.64
N VAL A 52 1.71 7.08 -9.57
CA VAL A 52 0.38 7.62 -9.89
C VAL A 52 -0.55 6.50 -10.36
N GLY A 53 -0.07 5.60 -11.22
CA GLY A 53 -0.85 4.44 -11.65
C GLY A 53 -1.27 3.53 -10.48
N LEU A 54 -0.37 3.27 -9.51
CA LEU A 54 -0.73 2.52 -8.30
C LEU A 54 -1.79 3.24 -7.45
N GLU A 55 -1.69 4.56 -7.32
CA GLU A 55 -2.68 5.37 -6.61
C GLU A 55 -4.06 5.29 -7.28
N GLU A 56 -4.11 5.42 -8.61
CA GLU A 56 -5.34 5.29 -9.38
C GLU A 56 -5.98 3.90 -9.24
N GLU A 57 -5.18 2.82 -9.34
CA GLU A 57 -5.65 1.45 -9.14
C GLU A 57 -6.23 1.25 -7.73
N ALA A 58 -5.55 1.78 -6.71
CA ALA A 58 -6.02 1.74 -5.33
C ALA A 58 -7.35 2.50 -5.17
N LEU A 59 -7.48 3.70 -5.73
CA LEU A 59 -8.71 4.49 -5.69
C LEU A 59 -9.88 3.78 -6.37
N GLN A 60 -9.65 3.15 -7.54
CA GLN A 60 -10.69 2.37 -8.23
C GLN A 60 -11.16 1.17 -7.41
N SER A 61 -10.24 0.49 -6.72
CA SER A 61 -10.60 -0.61 -5.83
C SER A 61 -11.49 -0.12 -4.68
N VAL A 62 -11.14 0.99 -4.04
CA VAL A 62 -11.92 1.57 -2.93
C VAL A 62 -13.31 2.00 -3.40
N ARG A 63 -13.42 2.70 -4.53
CA ARG A 63 -14.71 3.12 -5.09
C ARG A 63 -15.64 1.93 -5.35
N SER A 64 -15.08 0.86 -5.92
CA SER A 64 -15.80 -0.38 -6.20
C SER A 64 -16.32 -1.05 -4.92
N TYR A 65 -15.55 -0.98 -3.83
CA TYR A 65 -15.95 -1.51 -2.51
C TYR A 65 -16.91 -0.61 -1.73
N SER A 66 -16.85 0.72 -1.92
CA SER A 66 -17.65 1.68 -1.16
C SER A 66 -19.00 2.02 -1.80
N GLY A 67 -19.29 1.54 -3.02
CA GLY A 67 -20.52 1.86 -3.75
C GLY A 67 -20.67 3.35 -4.10
N LEU A 68 -19.56 4.11 -4.03
CA LEU A 68 -19.52 5.53 -4.39
C LEU A 68 -19.24 5.62 -5.88
N SER A 69 -20.31 5.59 -6.68
CA SER A 69 -20.30 5.90 -8.12
C SER A 69 -20.40 7.39 -8.37
#